data_AF-A0A0Q8IW07-F1
#
_entry.id   AF-A0A0Q8IW07-F1
#
_cell.length_a   1.000
_cell.length_b   1.000
_cell.length_c   1.000
_cell.angle_alpha   90.00
_cell.angle_beta   90.00
_cell.angle_gamma   90.00
#
_symmetry.space_group_name_H-M   'P 1'
#
loop_
_entity.id
_entity.type
_entity.pdbx_description
1 polymer ?
#
loop_
_entity_poly.entity_id
_entity_poly.type
_entity_poly.pdbx_seq_one_letter_code
_entity_poly.pdbx_strand_id
1 'polypeptide(L)'
;MTRARLTQLRDALESDGWDIASEYENGDLFSPEEERIVWALSSRDTASARTLVFYLSDHLGRRTQRLADLSHVETQTGTHFYFSRINSEQWQRTVDDIISALQQH
;
A
#
# COMPACT_ATOMS: atom_id res chain seq x y z
N MET A 1 -2.62 13.30 6.59
CA MET A 1 -3.38 12.08 6.97
C MET A 1 -3.03 10.88 6.09
N THR A 2 -2.92 11.04 4.77
CA THR A 2 -2.64 9.91 3.87
C THR A 2 -1.27 9.27 4.04
N ARG A 3 -0.22 10.09 4.20
CA ARG A 3 1.12 9.56 4.55
C ARG A 3 1.09 8.70 5.81
N ALA A 4 0.34 9.11 6.84
CA ALA A 4 0.25 8.35 8.08
C ALA A 4 -0.45 6.98 7.91
N ARG A 5 -1.41 6.85 6.98
CA ARG A 5 -2.00 5.54 6.64
C ARG A 5 -0.99 4.63 5.96
N LEU A 6 -0.23 5.16 4.99
CA LEU A 6 0.86 4.41 4.36
C LEU A 6 1.96 4.05 5.38
N THR A 7 2.29 4.95 6.30
CA THR A 7 3.22 4.65 7.39
C THR A 7 2.71 3.51 8.27
N GLN A 8 1.45 3.53 8.71
CA GLN A 8 0.88 2.42 9.49
C GLN A 8 0.89 1.10 8.73
N LEU A 9 0.53 1.10 7.45
CA LEU A 9 0.57 -0.11 6.63
C LEU A 9 2.01 -0.63 6.46
N ARG A 10 2.96 0.26 6.17
CA ARG A 10 4.39 -0.10 6.09
C ARG A 10 4.87 -0.70 7.40
N ASP A 11 4.63 -0.04 8.52
CA ASP A 11 5.10 -0.49 9.84
C ASP A 11 4.48 -1.85 10.20
N ALA A 12 3.21 -2.09 9.81
CA ALA A 12 2.55 -3.38 10.02
C ALA A 12 3.13 -4.50 9.13
N LEU A 13 3.41 -4.21 7.85
CA LEU A 13 4.08 -5.13 6.93
C LEU A 13 5.51 -5.47 7.42
N GLU A 14 6.27 -4.46 7.84
CA GLU A 14 7.61 -4.65 8.41
C GLU A 14 7.56 -5.47 9.70
N SER A 15 6.55 -5.27 10.55
CA SER A 15 6.33 -6.09 11.75
C SER A 15 5.94 -7.53 11.43
N ASP A 16 5.28 -7.78 10.29
CA ASP A 16 4.88 -9.11 9.81
C ASP A 16 6.01 -9.85 9.07
N GLY A 17 7.18 -9.20 8.89
CA GLY A 17 8.34 -9.84 8.27
C GLY A 17 8.56 -9.49 6.80
N TRP A 18 7.90 -8.47 6.27
CA TRP A 18 8.14 -7.98 4.92
C TRP A 18 9.16 -6.85 4.90
N ASP A 19 10.12 -6.92 3.99
CA ASP A 19 10.94 -5.78 3.61
C ASP A 19 10.28 -5.08 2.41
N ILE A 20 10.29 -3.74 2.43
CA ILE A 20 9.58 -2.91 1.46
C ILE A 20 10.59 -2.06 0.69
N ALA A 21 10.53 -2.13 -0.64
CA ALA A 21 11.27 -1.28 -1.55
C ALA A 21 10.32 -0.52 -2.47
N SER A 22 10.73 0.69 -2.87
CA SER A 22 10.08 1.39 -3.98
C SER A 22 10.53 0.73 -5.29
N GLU A 23 9.62 0.54 -6.24
CA GLU A 23 10.01 0.14 -7.60
C GLU A 23 10.57 1.31 -8.43
N TYR A 24 10.48 2.54 -7.93
CA TYR A 24 10.91 3.75 -8.64
C TYR A 24 12.35 4.16 -8.30
N GLU A 25 13.03 4.77 -9.28
CA GLU A 25 14.45 5.16 -9.19
C GLU A 25 14.74 6.16 -8.05
N ASN A 26 13.74 6.95 -7.65
CA ASN A 26 13.88 7.94 -6.58
C ASN A 26 13.98 7.30 -5.17
N GLY A 27 13.62 6.02 -5.02
CA GLY A 27 13.64 5.29 -3.75
C GLY A 27 12.62 5.76 -2.70
N ASP A 28 11.78 6.76 -2.99
CA ASP A 28 10.77 7.27 -2.06
C ASP A 28 9.50 6.42 -2.12
N LEU A 29 9.28 5.66 -1.05
CA LEU A 29 8.10 4.81 -0.83
C LEU A 29 6.77 5.57 -0.85
N PHE A 30 6.76 6.89 -0.73
CA PHE A 30 5.52 7.67 -0.69
C PHE A 30 5.37 8.63 -1.87
N SER A 31 6.33 8.64 -2.80
CA SER A 31 6.29 9.49 -3.99
C SER A 31 5.50 8.79 -5.09
N PRO A 32 4.38 9.37 -5.54
CA PRO A 32 3.65 8.82 -6.67
C PRO A 32 4.38 9.12 -7.99
N GLU A 33 4.58 8.09 -8.81
CA GLU A 33 5.00 8.21 -10.21
C GLU A 33 3.90 7.63 -11.10
N GLU A 34 3.65 8.25 -12.25
CA GLU A 34 2.58 7.84 -13.16
C GLU A 34 1.21 7.62 -12.46
N GLU A 35 0.90 8.45 -11.45
CA GLU A 35 -0.37 8.44 -10.72
C GLU A 35 -0.54 7.23 -9.78
N ARG A 36 0.57 6.53 -9.48
CA ARG A 36 0.61 5.35 -8.62
C ARG A 36 1.79 5.38 -7.67
N ILE A 37 1.70 4.63 -6.58
CA ILE A 37 2.85 4.24 -5.78
C ILE A 37 2.97 2.74 -5.90
N VAL A 38 4.18 2.21 -6.06
CA VAL A 38 4.40 0.77 -6.17
C VAL A 38 5.40 0.34 -5.12
N TRP A 39 4.99 -0.62 -4.29
CA TRP A 39 5.84 -1.25 -3.30
C TRP A 39 6.14 -2.67 -3.72
N ALA A 40 7.42 -2.95 -3.91
CA ALA A 40 7.95 -4.30 -3.97
C ALA A 40 8.15 -4.80 -2.53
N LEU A 41 7.57 -5.96 -2.23
CA LEU A 41 7.63 -6.62 -0.94
C LEU A 41 8.44 -7.91 -1.09
N SER A 42 9.40 -8.11 -0.21
CA SER A 42 10.12 -9.38 -0.06
C SER A 42 9.97 -9.91 1.35
N SER A 43 9.55 -11.15 1.49
CA SER A 43 9.47 -11.80 2.79
C SER A 43 10.88 -12.07 3.32
N ARG A 44 11.11 -11.80 4.61
CA ARG A 44 12.38 -12.14 5.28
C ARG A 44 12.52 -13.62 5.57
N ASP A 45 11.39 -14.27 5.83
CA ASP A 45 11.34 -15.68 6.26
C ASP A 45 11.19 -16.64 5.07
N THR A 46 10.76 -16.14 3.91
CA THR A 46 10.51 -16.95 2.71
C THR A 46 11.08 -16.28 1.47
N ALA A 47 11.32 -17.04 0.40
CA ALA A 47 11.72 -16.47 -0.89
C ALA A 47 10.55 -15.83 -1.68
N SER A 48 9.47 -15.46 -0.98
CA SER A 48 8.26 -14.90 -1.59
C SER A 48 8.43 -13.40 -1.86
N ALA A 49 8.06 -13.00 -3.08
CA ALA A 49 7.98 -11.61 -3.50
C ALA A 49 6.53 -11.25 -3.87
N ARG A 50 6.10 -10.05 -3.50
CA ARG A 50 4.76 -9.51 -3.78
C ARG A 50 4.88 -8.05 -4.20
N THR A 51 3.85 -7.56 -4.88
CA THR A 51 3.73 -6.14 -5.23
C THR A 51 2.41 -5.60 -4.71
N LEU A 52 2.46 -4.39 -4.12
CA LEU A 52 1.30 -3.56 -3.83
C LEU A 52 1.31 -2.34 -4.73
N VAL A 53 0.19 -2.06 -5.38
CA VAL A 53 -0.01 -0.89 -6.23
C VAL A 53 -1.05 0.02 -5.61
N PHE A 54 -0.65 1.24 -5.28
CA PHE A 54 -1.54 2.24 -4.72
C PHE A 54 -1.97 3.22 -5.80
N TYR A 55 -3.27 3.47 -5.90
CA TYR A 55 -3.83 4.33 -6.94
C TYR A 55 -4.29 5.65 -6.36
N LEU A 56 -3.99 6.73 -7.08
CA LEU A 56 -4.35 8.08 -6.72
C LEU A 56 -5.41 8.60 -7.69
N SER A 57 -6.53 9.08 -7.15
CA SER A 57 -7.65 9.60 -7.94
C SER A 57 -8.33 10.75 -7.21
N ASP A 58 -8.53 11.86 -7.91
CA ASP A 58 -9.19 13.04 -7.35
C ASP A 58 -10.69 12.78 -7.07
N HIS A 59 -11.36 13.77 -6.48
CA HIS A 59 -12.79 13.75 -6.17
C HIS A 59 -13.72 13.54 -7.39
N LEU A 60 -13.21 13.65 -8.62
CA LEU A 60 -13.93 13.39 -9.87
C LEU A 60 -13.51 12.06 -10.53
N GLY A 61 -12.67 11.27 -9.87
CA GLY A 61 -12.13 10.02 -10.40
C GLY A 61 -11.04 10.23 -11.46
N ARG A 62 -10.48 11.45 -11.57
CA ARG A 62 -9.37 11.72 -12.48
C ARG A 62 -8.07 11.34 -11.81
N ARG A 63 -7.13 10.89 -12.62
CA ARG A 63 -5.79 10.56 -12.15
C ARG A 63 -5.06 11.80 -11.62
N THR A 64 -4.24 11.61 -10.60
CA THR A 64 -3.57 12.68 -9.86
C THR A 64 -2.28 12.16 -9.25
N GLN A 65 -1.31 13.06 -9.05
CA GLN A 65 -0.06 12.77 -8.36
C GLN A 65 -0.06 13.30 -6.92
N ARG A 66 -1.21 13.78 -6.43
CA ARG A 66 -1.29 14.29 -5.07
C ARG A 66 -1.51 13.14 -4.12
N LEU A 67 -0.54 12.87 -3.24
CA LEU A 67 -0.65 11.84 -2.20
C LEU A 67 -1.93 11.95 -1.35
N ALA A 68 -2.50 13.15 -1.21
CA ALA A 68 -3.76 13.36 -0.52
C ALA A 68 -4.94 12.57 -1.14
N ASP A 69 -4.87 12.30 -2.45
CA ASP A 69 -5.91 11.67 -3.28
C ASP A 69 -5.74 10.13 -3.38
N LEU A 70 -5.03 9.51 -2.44
CA LEU A 70 -4.92 8.04 -2.36
C LEU A 70 -6.30 7.41 -2.19
N SER A 71 -6.64 6.50 -3.08
CA SER A 71 -7.98 5.91 -3.18
C SER A 71 -8.03 4.48 -2.63
N HIS A 72 -7.20 3.60 -3.18
CA HIS A 72 -7.16 2.18 -2.86
C HIS A 72 -5.76 1.61 -3.11
N VAL A 73 -5.51 0.43 -2.54
CA VAL A 73 -4.37 -0.42 -2.82
C VAL A 73 -4.85 -1.71 -3.47
N GLU A 74 -4.09 -2.17 -4.45
CA GLU A 74 -4.32 -3.41 -5.19
C GLU A 74 -3.14 -4.35 -4.91
N THR A 75 -3.44 -5.62 -4.60
CA THR A 75 -2.43 -6.68 -4.54
C THR A 75 -2.10 -7.18 -5.94
N GLN A 76 -0.95 -7.81 -6.12
CA GLN A 76 -0.61 -8.49 -7.38
C GLN A 76 -1.67 -9.51 -7.85
N THR A 77 -2.47 -10.05 -6.95
CA THR A 77 -3.58 -10.98 -7.26
C THR A 77 -4.87 -10.27 -7.71
N GLY A 78 -4.89 -8.94 -7.78
CA GLY A 78 -6.05 -8.15 -8.17
C GLY A 78 -7.08 -7.98 -7.04
N THR A 79 -6.67 -8.08 -5.77
CA THR A 79 -7.55 -7.79 -4.63
C THR A 79 -7.43 -6.33 -4.25
N HIS A 80 -8.57 -5.64 -4.08
CA HIS A 80 -8.63 -4.19 -3.85
C HIS A 80 -9.03 -3.89 -2.41
N PHE A 81 -8.29 -2.98 -1.76
CA PHE A 81 -8.57 -2.50 -0.42
C PHE A 81 -8.68 -0.96 -0.41
N TYR A 82 -9.78 -0.45 0.14
CA TYR A 82 -10.08 0.98 0.15
C TYR A 82 -9.64 1.64 1.45
N PHE A 83 -9.04 2.83 1.34
CA PHE A 83 -8.56 3.56 2.52
C PHE A 83 -9.72 4.23 3.27
N SER A 84 -9.96 3.80 4.51
CA SER A 84 -10.88 4.46 5.45
C SER A 84 -10.14 5.50 6.32
N ARG A 85 -10.82 6.02 7.35
CA ARG A 85 -10.23 7.01 8.27
C ARG A 85 -9.17 6.35 9.14
N ILE A 86 -7.99 6.98 9.27
CA ILE A 86 -6.80 6.41 9.92
C ILE A 86 -7.01 5.90 11.36
N ASN A 87 -7.86 6.56 12.16
CA ASN A 87 -8.13 6.15 13.55
C ASN A 87 -9.44 5.37 13.69
N SER A 88 -9.90 4.71 12.64
CA SER A 88 -11.12 3.90 12.67
C SER A 88 -10.80 2.42 12.75
N GLU A 89 -11.67 1.66 13.43
CA GLU A 89 -11.58 0.19 13.45
C GLU A 89 -11.61 -0.40 12.04
N GLN A 90 -12.29 0.25 11.11
CA GLN A 90 -12.33 -0.14 9.70
C GLN A 90 -10.94 -0.09 9.06
N TRP A 91 -10.14 0.91 9.39
CA TRP A 91 -8.79 1.02 8.86
C TRP A 91 -7.88 -0.06 9.41
N GLN A 92 -7.96 -0.33 10.71
CA GLN A 92 -7.20 -1.43 11.31
C GLN A 92 -7.54 -2.77 10.66
N ARG A 93 -8.84 -3.07 10.47
CA ARG A 93 -9.26 -4.28 9.76
C ARG A 93 -8.74 -4.34 8.34
N THR A 94 -8.72 -3.20 7.63
CA THR A 94 -8.18 -3.14 6.26
C THR A 94 -6.70 -3.49 6.23
N VAL A 95 -5.91 -3.02 7.21
CA VAL A 95 -4.50 -3.39 7.34
C VAL A 95 -4.34 -4.89 7.57
N ASP A 96 -5.10 -5.44 8.53
CA ASP A 96 -5.06 -6.88 8.85
C ASP A 96 -5.47 -7.74 7.64
N ASP A 97 -6.48 -7.31 6.88
CA ASP A 97 -6.95 -7.99 5.67
C ASP A 97 -5.89 -7.96 4.54
N ILE A 98 -5.18 -6.84 4.36
CA ILE A 98 -4.08 -6.73 3.39
C ILE A 98 -2.96 -7.72 3.74
N ILE A 99 -2.54 -7.75 5.01
CA ILE A 99 -1.48 -8.65 5.48
C ILE A 99 -1.91 -10.11 5.26
N SER A 100 -3.14 -10.45 5.65
CA SER A 100 -3.70 -11.79 5.46
C SER A 100 -3.71 -12.20 3.99
N ALA A 101 -4.04 -11.28 3.08
CA ALA A 101 -4.05 -11.55 1.65
C ALA A 101 -2.65 -11.81 1.07
N LEU A 102 -1.60 -11.22 1.65
CA LEU A 102 -0.22 -11.42 1.23
C LEU A 102 0.35 -12.79 1.70
N GLN A 103 -0.19 -13.34 2.79
CA GLN A 103 0.22 -14.63 3.34
C GLN A 103 -0.45 -15.85 2.67
N GLN A 104 -1.60 -15.68 2.02
CA GLN A 104 -2.39 -16.77 1.43
C GLN A 104 -1.88 -17.29 0.08
N HIS A 105 -0.74 -16.80 -0.40
CA HIS A 105 -0.12 -17.17 -1.67
C HIS A 105 1.39 -17.30 -1.51
#